data_AF-A0A7C4XBC2-F1
#
_entry.id   AF-A0A7C4XBC2-F1
#
_cell.length_a   1.000
_cell.length_b   1.000
_cell.length_c   1.000
_cell.angle_alpha   90.00
_cell.angle_beta   90.00
_cell.angle_gamma   90.00
#
_symmetry.space_group_name_H-M   'P 1'
#
loop_
_entity.id
_entity.type
_entity.pdbx_description
1 polymer ?
#
loop_
_entity_poly.entity_id
_entity_poly.type
_entity_poly.pdbx_seq_one_letter_code
_entity_poly.pdbx_strand_id
1 'polypeptide(L)'
;MKPKRRQFPVKRSIFLAILIALFFLSWNHGLAQVELPLLIPYPGKFKGLYSTQAYVDATLNRVNYYREIAGLSPVSKSDLLSQVAQAHADYLNVNNEAGHYETQGKPNFVGVAPKDRADYFGYSWGSIGEVISFGVGAEEGIDNLMAAIYHRFIILSPSFTEAGVGDAAHPTYGVVEVVNFGRPKTTPSPTKIIAIYPGDGQEEVPTSFNSDTEYPDPVPGKGVVGYPISIHFSSDYTIFNPQFSLYKDEQLVETVQVNNSETQPTAFSIIPWDKLEANTLYKVVFTATVNDSIYEKIWTFKTVKSDTLSAVPSELTITVGSEYGITLKNFESPFNVGWSDSSVISVTANASGKVNVKALKLGSCTITITDAKNETFKIPVWVVNPYELNINNSWNLLSSLIQLDVAQSLDNAIYESIWKWMGNNWAVYLPGKEDKGKSYAEQKGFNLLSQIGPGDGFWIKSKEAGKLTITGGYGPTKIQVKTGWNLLGLKKPFSYPVGDLIADNASKVESLWKWEGNAWAVYLPNEKDYGESYASQKKFGFVKTISPGEGFWVKAKEAFELN
;
A
#
# COMPACT_ATOMS: atom_id res chain seq x y z
N MET A 1 -0.56 -57.14 -62.70
CA MET A 1 -1.11 -58.50 -62.44
C MET A 1 -2.42 -58.37 -61.65
N LYS A 2 -3.45 -59.18 -61.97
CA LYS A 2 -4.64 -59.46 -61.13
C LYS A 2 -4.33 -60.67 -60.21
N PRO A 3 -5.19 -61.14 -59.28
CA PRO A 3 -6.56 -60.71 -58.90
C PRO A 3 -6.55 -60.18 -57.42
N LYS A 4 -7.61 -60.09 -56.59
CA LYS A 4 -9.00 -60.63 -56.53
C LYS A 4 -9.99 -59.58 -55.95
N ARG A 5 -11.29 -59.78 -56.20
CA ARG A 5 -12.44 -59.26 -55.43
C ARG A 5 -13.00 -60.41 -54.56
N ARG A 6 -13.74 -60.08 -53.49
CA ARG A 6 -15.00 -60.73 -52.98
C ARG A 6 -15.46 -59.94 -51.74
N GLN A 7 -16.57 -59.20 -51.78
CA GLN A 7 -17.99 -59.59 -51.67
C GLN A 7 -18.51 -59.79 -50.23
N PHE A 8 -19.42 -58.90 -49.83
CA PHE A 8 -20.53 -59.01 -48.85
C PHE A 8 -21.38 -60.31 -49.03
N PRO A 9 -22.44 -60.69 -48.25
CA PRO A 9 -23.39 -59.83 -47.49
C PRO A 9 -24.20 -60.44 -46.28
N VAL A 10 -25.27 -59.72 -45.82
CA VAL A 10 -26.49 -60.14 -45.04
C VAL A 10 -26.29 -60.71 -43.60
N LYS A 11 -27.17 -60.63 -42.58
CA LYS A 11 -28.66 -60.47 -42.40
C LYS A 11 -28.95 -59.57 -41.17
N ARG A 12 -29.97 -58.68 -41.12
CA ARG A 12 -31.44 -58.84 -41.07
C ARG A 12 -32.00 -59.62 -39.85
N SER A 13 -32.67 -58.91 -38.92
CA SER A 13 -34.12 -59.04 -38.54
C SER A 13 -34.38 -58.30 -37.20
N ILE A 14 -35.15 -57.20 -37.10
CA ILE A 14 -36.64 -56.99 -37.11
C ILE A 14 -37.33 -57.33 -35.75
N PHE A 15 -38.34 -56.51 -35.37
CA PHE A 15 -39.30 -56.58 -34.23
C PHE A 15 -38.85 -55.91 -32.89
N LEU A 16 -39.66 -55.11 -32.15
CA LEU A 16 -41.05 -54.59 -32.33
C LEU A 16 -41.37 -53.45 -31.31
N ALA A 17 -42.24 -52.48 -31.68
CA ALA A 17 -43.13 -51.65 -30.78
C ALA A 17 -42.49 -50.70 -29.71
N ILE A 18 -43.13 -49.61 -29.22
CA ILE A 18 -44.40 -48.90 -29.54
C ILE A 18 -44.33 -47.39 -29.15
N LEU A 19 -45.26 -46.61 -29.73
CA LEU A 19 -45.64 -45.19 -29.62
C LEU A 19 -45.21 -44.24 -28.46
N ILE A 20 -44.76 -43.03 -28.87
CA ILE A 20 -45.30 -41.66 -28.61
C ILE A 20 -45.46 -41.15 -27.15
N ALA A 21 -44.71 -40.07 -26.78
CA ALA A 21 -45.24 -38.70 -26.64
C ALA A 21 -44.20 -37.64 -26.15
N LEU A 22 -44.11 -36.50 -26.87
CA LEU A 22 -43.92 -35.10 -26.41
C LEU A 22 -42.74 -34.76 -25.45
N PHE A 23 -41.68 -34.08 -25.93
CA PHE A 23 -41.44 -32.61 -25.87
C PHE A 23 -40.99 -32.11 -24.47
N PHE A 24 -39.94 -31.30 -24.27
CA PHE A 24 -38.96 -30.64 -25.17
C PHE A 24 -37.75 -30.18 -24.31
N LEU A 25 -36.50 -30.27 -24.81
CA LEU A 25 -35.45 -29.21 -24.78
C LEU A 25 -34.00 -29.74 -24.90
N SER A 26 -33.37 -29.34 -26.02
CA SER A 26 -31.94 -29.12 -26.27
C SER A 26 -30.87 -30.08 -25.71
N TRP A 27 -30.32 -30.86 -26.64
CA TRP A 27 -28.96 -31.41 -26.64
C TRP A 27 -27.90 -30.58 -25.90
N ASN A 28 -27.05 -31.28 -25.15
CA ASN A 28 -25.65 -30.90 -24.98
C ASN A 28 -24.80 -31.94 -25.74
N HIS A 29 -23.84 -31.52 -26.57
CA HIS A 29 -22.92 -32.45 -27.25
C HIS A 29 -21.65 -32.60 -26.41
N GLY A 30 -21.42 -33.80 -25.87
CA GLY A 30 -20.19 -34.09 -25.14
C GLY A 30 -18.99 -34.16 -26.08
N LEU A 31 -17.95 -33.39 -25.77
CA LEU A 31 -16.59 -33.69 -26.20
C LEU A 31 -15.89 -34.44 -25.06
N ALA A 32 -15.13 -35.46 -25.41
CA ALA A 32 -14.49 -36.34 -24.44
C ALA A 32 -13.52 -35.55 -23.53
N GLN A 33 -13.73 -35.67 -22.22
CA GLN A 33 -12.74 -35.23 -21.24
C GLN A 33 -11.50 -36.13 -21.38
N VAL A 34 -10.36 -35.53 -21.71
CA VAL A 34 -9.07 -36.18 -21.48
C VAL A 34 -8.87 -36.19 -19.97
N GLU A 35 -8.95 -37.37 -19.36
CA GLU A 35 -8.56 -37.54 -17.96
C GLU A 35 -7.06 -37.25 -17.82
N LEU A 36 -6.75 -36.07 -17.30
CA LEU A 36 -5.42 -35.79 -16.76
C LEU A 36 -5.17 -36.78 -15.60
N PRO A 37 -3.97 -37.35 -15.47
CA PRO A 37 -3.67 -38.27 -14.38
C PRO A 37 -3.92 -37.58 -13.05
N LEU A 38 -4.69 -38.23 -12.17
CA LEU A 38 -5.00 -37.75 -10.84
C LEU A 38 -3.70 -37.48 -10.07
N LEU A 39 -3.37 -36.20 -9.91
CA LEU A 39 -2.43 -35.73 -8.90
C LEU A 39 -2.88 -36.29 -7.55
N ILE A 40 -2.08 -37.20 -7.00
CA ILE A 40 -2.33 -37.76 -5.67
C ILE A 40 -2.29 -36.59 -4.68
N PRO A 41 -3.39 -36.25 -4.00
CA PRO A 41 -3.40 -35.12 -3.08
C PRO A 41 -2.45 -35.43 -1.93
N TYR A 42 -1.42 -34.59 -1.75
CA TYR A 42 -0.46 -34.77 -0.69
C TYR A 42 -1.18 -34.72 0.68
N PRO A 43 -0.97 -35.68 1.58
CA PRO A 43 -1.64 -35.73 2.88
C PRO A 43 -0.97 -34.78 3.89
N GLY A 44 -0.88 -33.51 3.51
CA GLY A 44 -0.50 -32.40 4.35
C GLY A 44 -1.43 -31.24 4.03
N LYS A 45 -2.22 -30.79 5.01
CA LYS A 45 -2.86 -29.47 4.88
C LYS A 45 -1.74 -28.48 4.65
N PHE A 46 -1.79 -27.71 3.56
CA PHE A 46 -1.09 -26.43 3.53
C PHE A 46 -1.45 -25.71 4.83
N LYS A 47 -0.45 -25.44 5.68
CA LYS A 47 -0.62 -24.39 6.68
C LYS A 47 -0.99 -23.15 5.86
N GLY A 48 -2.09 -22.50 6.23
CA GLY A 48 -2.55 -21.34 5.47
C GLY A 48 -1.42 -20.32 5.36
N LEU A 49 -1.33 -19.65 4.21
CA LEU A 49 -0.35 -18.59 3.92
C LEU A 49 -0.14 -17.76 5.18
N TYR A 50 1.11 -17.65 5.65
CA TYR A 50 1.43 -16.83 6.81
C TYR A 50 1.23 -15.35 6.47
N SER A 51 1.44 -14.99 5.20
CA SER A 51 1.16 -13.66 4.66
C SER A 51 -0.32 -13.29 4.76
N THR A 52 -0.60 -12.27 5.58
CA THR A 52 -1.89 -11.58 5.50
C THR A 52 -2.03 -10.86 4.16
N GLN A 53 -3.27 -10.67 3.68
CA GLN A 53 -3.51 -9.95 2.43
C GLN A 53 -2.92 -8.52 2.47
N ALA A 54 -2.98 -7.85 3.62
CA ALA A 54 -2.36 -6.53 3.81
C ALA A 54 -0.82 -6.56 3.67
N TYR A 55 -0.14 -7.64 4.09
CA TYR A 55 1.30 -7.80 3.90
C TYR A 55 1.65 -7.98 2.41
N VAL A 56 0.91 -8.85 1.72
CA VAL A 56 1.06 -9.07 0.26
C VAL A 56 0.83 -7.77 -0.51
N ASP A 57 -0.22 -7.02 -0.17
CA ASP A 57 -0.54 -5.76 -0.85
C ASP A 57 0.52 -4.68 -0.56
N ALA A 58 0.99 -4.52 0.68
CA ALA A 58 2.08 -3.59 0.99
C ALA A 58 3.35 -3.92 0.19
N THR A 59 3.73 -5.20 0.14
CA THR A 59 4.88 -5.70 -0.63
C THR A 59 4.75 -5.37 -2.12
N LEU A 60 3.64 -5.78 -2.75
CA LEU A 60 3.42 -5.59 -4.19
C LEU A 60 3.24 -4.11 -4.56
N ASN A 61 2.62 -3.31 -3.69
CA ASN A 61 2.53 -1.86 -3.88
C ASN A 61 3.91 -1.21 -3.85
N ARG A 62 4.82 -1.66 -2.95
CA ARG A 62 6.19 -1.13 -2.91
C ARG A 62 7.03 -1.54 -4.11
N VAL A 63 6.91 -2.79 -4.56
CA VAL A 63 7.49 -3.25 -5.84
C VAL A 63 6.99 -2.38 -7.00
N ASN A 64 5.68 -2.15 -7.09
CA ASN A 64 5.08 -1.40 -8.18
C ASN A 64 5.41 0.11 -8.13
N TYR A 65 5.55 0.71 -6.95
CA TYR A 65 6.05 2.08 -6.75
C TYR A 65 7.43 2.27 -7.39
N TYR A 66 8.38 1.35 -7.12
CA TYR A 66 9.72 1.43 -7.70
C TYR A 66 9.73 1.17 -9.20
N ARG A 67 8.88 0.25 -9.69
CA ARG A 67 8.70 0.00 -11.12
C ARG A 67 8.13 1.22 -11.84
N GLU A 68 7.11 1.87 -11.28
CA GLU A 68 6.52 3.10 -11.85
C GLU A 68 7.54 4.24 -11.95
N ILE A 69 8.29 4.52 -10.87
CA ILE A 69 9.38 5.52 -10.87
C ILE A 69 10.42 5.20 -11.94
N ALA A 70 10.73 3.92 -12.14
CA ALA A 70 11.71 3.51 -13.14
C ALA A 70 11.20 3.55 -14.59
N GLY A 71 9.91 3.81 -14.82
CA GLY A 71 9.27 3.81 -16.15
C GLY A 71 8.76 2.43 -16.61
N LEU A 72 8.57 1.49 -15.69
CA LEU A 72 8.04 0.14 -15.94
C LEU A 72 6.54 0.07 -15.67
N SER A 73 5.86 -0.83 -16.37
CA SER A 73 4.49 -1.23 -15.98
C SER A 73 4.51 -2.01 -14.66
N PRO A 74 3.48 -1.82 -13.81
CA PRO A 74 3.32 -2.61 -12.59
C PRO A 74 3.11 -4.09 -12.92
N VAL A 75 3.56 -4.97 -12.02
CA VAL A 75 3.23 -6.39 -12.05
C VAL A 75 1.89 -6.65 -11.37
N SER A 76 1.10 -7.57 -11.90
CA SER A 76 -0.12 -8.04 -11.24
C SER A 76 0.17 -9.17 -10.26
N LYS A 77 -0.61 -9.26 -9.17
CA LYS A 77 -0.57 -10.41 -8.25
C LYS A 77 -0.89 -11.71 -9.00
N SER A 78 -0.12 -12.76 -8.72
CA SER A 78 -0.34 -14.13 -9.21
C SER A 78 -0.42 -15.10 -8.05
N ASP A 79 -1.56 -15.78 -7.89
CA ASP A 79 -1.79 -16.74 -6.80
C ASP A 79 -0.93 -18.02 -6.95
N LEU A 80 -0.50 -18.35 -8.17
CA LEU A 80 0.47 -19.43 -8.40
C LEU A 80 1.87 -19.03 -7.93
N LEU A 81 2.36 -17.86 -8.33
CA LEU A 81 3.64 -17.34 -7.83
C LEU A 81 3.63 -17.11 -6.30
N SER A 82 2.48 -16.79 -5.72
CA SER A 82 2.35 -16.64 -4.26
C SER A 82 2.47 -17.99 -3.54
N GLN A 83 2.01 -19.09 -4.15
CA GLN A 83 2.25 -20.45 -3.64
C GLN A 83 3.73 -20.84 -3.77
N VAL A 84 4.39 -20.50 -4.88
CA VAL A 84 5.84 -20.71 -5.08
C VAL A 84 6.64 -19.98 -3.99
N ALA A 85 6.33 -18.71 -3.74
CA ALA A 85 7.01 -17.87 -2.77
C ALA A 85 6.77 -18.35 -1.32
N GLN A 86 5.52 -18.64 -0.95
CA GLN A 86 5.21 -19.15 0.39
C GLN A 86 5.88 -20.51 0.65
N ALA A 87 5.85 -21.43 -0.32
CA ALA A 87 6.48 -22.74 -0.16
C ALA A 87 7.99 -22.61 0.09
N HIS A 88 8.65 -21.66 -0.58
CA HIS A 88 10.06 -21.40 -0.35
C HIS A 88 10.31 -20.74 1.02
N ALA A 89 9.49 -19.75 1.41
CA ALA A 89 9.57 -19.14 2.75
C ALA A 89 9.38 -20.20 3.88
N ASP A 90 8.43 -21.12 3.70
CA ASP A 90 8.18 -22.25 4.61
C ASP A 90 9.31 -23.28 4.61
N TYR A 91 9.98 -23.50 3.47
CA TYR A 91 11.19 -24.32 3.38
C TYR A 91 12.36 -23.68 4.15
N LEU A 92 12.61 -22.38 3.96
CA LEU A 92 13.67 -21.64 4.63
C LEU A 92 13.43 -21.59 6.15
N ASN A 93 12.18 -21.38 6.57
CA ASN A 93 11.77 -21.47 7.98
C ASN A 93 12.12 -22.84 8.61
N VAL A 94 11.63 -23.93 8.03
CA VAL A 94 11.68 -25.25 8.69
C VAL A 94 13.09 -25.84 8.70
N ASN A 95 13.92 -25.46 7.73
CA ASN A 95 15.31 -25.90 7.62
C ASN A 95 16.32 -24.92 8.23
N ASN A 96 15.89 -23.71 8.62
CA ASN A 96 16.73 -22.60 9.08
C ASN A 96 17.87 -22.29 8.10
N GLU A 97 17.49 -22.06 6.84
CA GLU A 97 18.39 -21.86 5.69
C GLU A 97 18.21 -20.46 5.08
N ALA A 98 19.26 -19.96 4.43
CA ALA A 98 19.21 -18.73 3.63
C ALA A 98 19.80 -18.97 2.24
N GLY A 99 19.16 -18.38 1.23
CA GLY A 99 19.50 -18.51 -0.18
C GLY A 99 18.31 -18.97 -1.03
N HIS A 100 18.49 -18.99 -2.35
CA HIS A 100 17.43 -19.25 -3.35
C HIS A 100 17.18 -20.74 -3.65
N TYR A 101 17.97 -21.64 -3.06
CA TYR A 101 18.06 -23.04 -3.48
C TYR A 101 17.61 -24.02 -2.39
N GLU A 102 16.77 -24.98 -2.76
CA GLU A 102 16.32 -26.05 -1.87
C GLU A 102 17.15 -27.34 -2.03
N THR A 103 17.35 -28.07 -0.92
CA THR A 103 18.03 -29.37 -0.93
C THR A 103 17.01 -30.51 -0.99
N GLN A 104 17.11 -31.37 -2.01
CA GLN A 104 16.23 -32.53 -2.14
C GLN A 104 16.28 -33.44 -0.90
N GLY A 105 15.10 -33.83 -0.41
CA GLY A 105 14.94 -34.72 0.73
C GLY A 105 14.83 -34.03 2.10
N LYS A 106 14.97 -32.69 2.16
CA LYS A 106 14.65 -31.92 3.36
C LYS A 106 13.13 -31.67 3.50
N PRO A 107 12.61 -31.42 4.72
CA PRO A 107 11.23 -31.00 4.93
C PRO A 107 10.83 -29.81 4.05
N ASN A 108 9.58 -29.80 3.60
CA ASN A 108 8.99 -28.80 2.69
C ASN A 108 9.67 -28.64 1.31
N PHE A 109 10.61 -29.50 0.93
CA PHE A 109 11.20 -29.47 -0.42
C PHE A 109 10.14 -29.62 -1.52
N VAL A 110 10.10 -28.67 -2.44
CA VAL A 110 9.23 -28.66 -3.63
C VAL A 110 10.01 -28.44 -4.94
N GLY A 111 11.19 -27.83 -4.91
CA GLY A 111 12.03 -27.67 -6.10
C GLY A 111 13.33 -26.91 -5.84
N VAL A 112 14.42 -27.36 -6.47
CA VAL A 112 15.78 -26.86 -6.22
C VAL A 112 15.90 -25.36 -6.49
N ALA A 113 15.64 -24.90 -7.72
CA ALA A 113 15.70 -23.47 -8.07
C ALA A 113 14.28 -22.85 -8.18
N PRO A 114 14.13 -21.51 -8.21
CA PRO A 114 12.82 -20.85 -8.35
C PRO A 114 11.99 -21.36 -9.54
N LYS A 115 12.65 -21.70 -10.65
CA LYS A 115 12.02 -22.31 -11.83
C LYS A 115 11.43 -23.70 -11.57
N ASP A 116 12.10 -24.51 -10.76
CA ASP A 116 11.67 -25.89 -10.47
C ASP A 116 10.47 -25.87 -9.51
N ARG A 117 10.45 -24.89 -8.60
CA ARG A 117 9.29 -24.60 -7.74
C ARG A 117 8.11 -24.07 -8.56
N ALA A 118 8.36 -23.17 -9.52
CA ALA A 118 7.34 -22.71 -10.46
C ALA A 118 6.74 -23.86 -11.29
N ASP A 119 7.58 -24.77 -11.80
CA ASP A 119 7.15 -25.97 -12.51
C ASP A 119 6.32 -26.91 -11.59
N TYR A 120 6.72 -27.09 -10.33
CA TYR A 120 6.00 -27.90 -9.33
C TYR A 120 4.57 -27.39 -9.07
N PHE A 121 4.40 -26.07 -8.92
CA PHE A 121 3.08 -25.44 -8.78
C PHE A 121 2.33 -25.23 -10.10
N GLY A 122 2.88 -25.69 -11.23
CA GLY A 122 2.24 -25.60 -12.55
C GLY A 122 2.23 -24.20 -13.17
N TYR A 123 3.05 -23.27 -12.70
CA TYR A 123 3.19 -21.94 -13.29
C TYR A 123 4.01 -22.03 -14.60
N SER A 124 3.33 -22.11 -15.74
CA SER A 124 3.99 -22.20 -17.06
C SER A 124 4.69 -20.87 -17.42
N TRP A 125 5.97 -20.76 -17.09
CA TRP A 125 6.75 -19.51 -17.18
C TRP A 125 7.47 -19.33 -18.52
N GLY A 126 7.54 -18.08 -18.96
CA GLY A 126 8.44 -17.60 -20.02
C GLY A 126 9.64 -16.82 -19.47
N SER A 127 9.52 -16.32 -18.24
CA SER A 127 10.60 -15.79 -17.40
C SER A 127 10.19 -16.00 -15.94
N ILE A 128 11.17 -16.21 -15.08
CA ILE A 128 11.01 -16.41 -13.63
C ILE A 128 12.18 -15.71 -12.91
N GLY A 129 11.92 -15.12 -11.75
CA GLY A 129 12.91 -14.47 -10.90
C GLY A 129 12.50 -14.55 -9.44
N GLU A 130 13.43 -14.26 -8.55
CA GLU A 130 13.20 -14.28 -7.11
C GLU A 130 14.09 -13.26 -6.41
N VAL A 131 13.54 -12.58 -5.41
CA VAL A 131 14.30 -11.83 -4.41
C VAL A 131 13.86 -12.29 -3.03
N ILE A 132 14.78 -12.30 -2.06
CA ILE A 132 14.53 -12.74 -0.69
C ILE A 132 15.06 -11.68 0.27
N SER A 133 14.23 -11.21 1.19
CA SER A 133 14.63 -10.36 2.30
C SER A 133 14.67 -11.17 3.60
N PHE A 134 15.68 -10.95 4.44
CA PHE A 134 15.81 -11.56 5.77
C PHE A 134 15.86 -10.46 6.83
N GLY A 135 15.24 -10.69 8.00
CA GLY A 135 15.26 -9.72 9.11
C GLY A 135 14.21 -8.62 9.04
N VAL A 136 13.81 -8.24 7.83
CA VAL A 136 12.75 -7.26 7.54
C VAL A 136 11.79 -7.82 6.51
N GLY A 137 10.66 -7.15 6.32
CA GLY A 137 9.64 -7.59 5.37
C GLY A 137 8.68 -6.48 4.93
N ALA A 138 7.86 -6.81 3.92
CA ALA A 138 6.98 -5.90 3.20
C ALA A 138 7.74 -4.69 2.63
N GLU A 139 7.25 -3.47 2.82
CA GLU A 139 7.84 -2.28 2.19
C GLU A 139 9.32 -2.07 2.55
N GLU A 140 9.70 -2.40 3.78
CA GLU A 140 11.08 -2.32 4.30
C GLU A 140 12.00 -3.36 3.66
N GLY A 141 11.47 -4.55 3.36
CA GLY A 141 12.18 -5.60 2.63
C GLY A 141 12.50 -5.15 1.20
N ILE A 142 11.51 -4.61 0.51
CA ILE A 142 11.66 -4.08 -0.86
C ILE A 142 12.56 -2.84 -0.91
N ASP A 143 12.49 -1.92 0.06
CA ASP A 143 13.42 -0.77 0.17
C ASP A 143 14.88 -1.22 0.17
N ASN A 144 15.21 -2.23 0.99
CA ASN A 144 16.56 -2.76 1.13
C ASN A 144 17.01 -3.51 -0.13
N LEU A 145 16.12 -4.34 -0.71
CA LEU A 145 16.37 -5.06 -1.96
C LEU A 145 16.49 -4.12 -3.18
N MET A 146 15.95 -2.91 -3.11
CA MET A 146 16.16 -1.87 -4.11
C MET A 146 17.46 -1.08 -3.90
N ALA A 147 18.04 -1.07 -2.70
CA ALA A 147 19.39 -0.55 -2.48
C ALA A 147 20.45 -1.53 -2.99
N ALA A 148 20.24 -2.83 -2.76
CA ALA A 148 21.05 -3.95 -3.24
C ALA A 148 20.95 -4.11 -4.78
N ILE A 149 22.08 -4.06 -5.50
CA ILE A 149 22.09 -3.85 -6.95
C ILE A 149 21.70 -5.10 -7.75
N TYR A 150 22.07 -6.31 -7.29
CA TYR A 150 21.71 -7.55 -7.98
C TYR A 150 20.23 -7.87 -7.82
N HIS A 151 19.68 -7.59 -6.64
CA HIS A 151 18.24 -7.71 -6.37
C HIS A 151 17.42 -6.69 -7.16
N ARG A 152 17.91 -5.45 -7.28
CA ARG A 152 17.32 -4.41 -8.15
C ARG A 152 17.21 -4.84 -9.61
N PHE A 153 18.21 -5.55 -10.17
CA PHE A 153 18.13 -6.09 -11.54
C PHE A 153 16.97 -7.06 -11.75
N ILE A 154 16.50 -7.74 -10.70
CA ILE A 154 15.33 -8.63 -10.76
C ILE A 154 14.04 -7.80 -10.64
N ILE A 155 13.92 -6.96 -9.61
CA ILE A 155 12.71 -6.13 -9.36
C ILE A 155 12.39 -5.22 -10.56
N LEU A 156 13.42 -4.61 -11.15
CA LEU A 156 13.30 -3.70 -12.30
C LEU A 156 13.46 -4.40 -13.66
N SER A 157 13.48 -5.74 -13.73
CA SER A 157 13.54 -6.41 -15.03
C SER A 157 12.26 -6.13 -15.83
N PRO A 158 12.37 -5.66 -17.09
CA PRO A 158 11.22 -5.51 -18.00
C PRO A 158 10.55 -6.84 -18.36
N SER A 159 11.19 -7.98 -18.09
CA SER A 159 10.75 -9.31 -18.50
C SER A 159 9.57 -9.86 -17.69
N PHE A 160 9.17 -9.20 -16.60
CA PHE A 160 8.13 -9.67 -15.68
C PHE A 160 6.83 -8.87 -15.80
N THR A 161 5.70 -9.60 -15.78
CA THR A 161 4.34 -9.06 -15.83
C THR A 161 3.53 -9.40 -14.57
N GLU A 162 4.00 -10.38 -13.79
CA GLU A 162 3.34 -10.89 -12.59
C GLU A 162 4.34 -11.02 -11.44
N ALA A 163 3.83 -10.97 -10.21
CA ALA A 163 4.59 -11.36 -9.03
C ALA A 163 3.70 -12.05 -7.99
N GLY A 164 4.30 -12.85 -7.13
CA GLY A 164 3.68 -13.44 -5.96
C GLY A 164 4.58 -13.30 -4.74
N VAL A 165 3.96 -13.20 -3.56
CA VAL A 165 4.62 -12.93 -2.29
C VAL A 165 4.30 -14.05 -1.32
N GLY A 166 5.30 -14.44 -0.53
CA GLY A 166 5.14 -15.27 0.66
C GLY A 166 6.14 -14.84 1.72
N ASP A 167 5.77 -14.97 2.98
CA ASP A 167 6.66 -14.71 4.11
C ASP A 167 6.51 -15.78 5.18
N ALA A 168 7.53 -15.92 6.02
CA ALA A 168 7.49 -16.79 7.18
C ALA A 168 8.33 -16.20 8.30
N ALA A 169 8.09 -16.65 9.54
CA ALA A 169 9.11 -16.49 10.58
C ALA A 169 10.42 -17.17 10.14
N HIS A 170 11.57 -16.71 10.61
CA HIS A 170 12.85 -17.40 10.37
C HIS A 170 13.60 -17.59 11.70
N PRO A 171 14.06 -18.80 12.08
CA PRO A 171 14.64 -19.02 13.41
C PRO A 171 15.91 -18.18 13.69
N THR A 172 16.77 -17.97 12.68
CA THR A 172 17.97 -17.11 12.81
C THR A 172 17.71 -15.62 12.55
N TYR A 173 16.74 -15.27 11.71
CA TYR A 173 16.58 -13.90 11.20
C TYR A 173 15.27 -13.22 11.66
N GLY A 174 14.41 -13.91 12.43
CA GLY A 174 13.10 -13.40 12.83
C GLY A 174 12.04 -13.56 11.75
N VAL A 175 12.29 -13.03 10.54
CA VAL A 175 11.40 -13.11 9.36
C VAL A 175 12.20 -13.37 8.08
N VAL A 176 11.56 -14.02 7.11
CA VAL A 176 11.98 -14.12 5.71
C VAL A 176 10.81 -13.72 4.81
N GLU A 177 11.06 -12.84 3.84
CA GLU A 177 10.14 -12.44 2.77
C GLU A 177 10.68 -12.98 1.44
N VAL A 178 9.83 -13.64 0.65
CA VAL A 178 10.14 -14.11 -0.70
C VAL A 178 9.20 -13.46 -1.70
N VAL A 179 9.74 -12.86 -2.76
CA VAL A 179 8.95 -12.37 -3.90
C VAL A 179 9.40 -13.07 -5.17
N ASN A 180 8.53 -13.90 -5.74
CA ASN A 180 8.76 -14.50 -7.05
C ASN A 180 8.13 -13.64 -8.14
N PHE A 181 8.95 -13.24 -9.10
CA PHE A 181 8.53 -12.51 -10.30
C PHE A 181 8.38 -13.49 -11.46
N GLY A 182 7.41 -13.23 -12.35
CA GLY A 182 7.17 -14.09 -13.50
C GLY A 182 6.52 -13.40 -14.68
N ARG A 183 6.48 -14.14 -15.79
CA ARG A 183 5.63 -13.88 -16.95
C ARG A 183 5.17 -15.23 -17.49
N PRO A 184 3.87 -15.45 -17.74
CA PRO A 184 3.41 -16.68 -18.35
C PRO A 184 4.03 -16.89 -19.73
N LYS A 185 4.32 -18.14 -20.09
CA LYS A 185 4.94 -18.50 -21.38
C LYS A 185 4.12 -18.07 -22.60
N THR A 186 2.80 -17.96 -22.42
CA THR A 186 1.81 -17.51 -23.40
C THR A 186 1.69 -15.99 -23.52
N THR A 187 2.16 -15.24 -22.52
CA THR A 187 2.16 -13.77 -22.51
C THR A 187 3.40 -13.27 -23.26
N PRO A 188 3.29 -12.43 -24.31
CA PRO A 188 4.45 -11.89 -25.01
C PRO A 188 5.42 -11.16 -24.06
N SER A 189 6.73 -11.27 -24.31
CA SER A 189 7.71 -10.44 -23.60
C SER A 189 7.43 -8.95 -23.86
N PRO A 190 7.46 -8.08 -22.84
CA PRO A 190 7.48 -6.64 -23.03
C PRO A 190 8.69 -6.21 -23.88
N THR A 191 8.49 -5.21 -24.74
CA THR A 191 9.48 -4.74 -25.73
C THR A 191 9.54 -3.21 -25.74
N LYS A 192 10.65 -2.64 -26.26
CA LYS A 192 10.90 -1.19 -26.34
C LYS A 192 10.85 -0.45 -24.99
N ILE A 193 11.24 -1.14 -23.91
CA ILE A 193 11.32 -0.58 -22.57
C ILE A 193 12.76 -0.21 -22.25
N ILE A 194 12.94 0.99 -21.72
CA ILE A 194 14.19 1.46 -21.12
C ILE A 194 13.81 2.05 -19.76
N ALA A 195 14.19 1.35 -18.70
CA ALA A 195 13.91 1.74 -17.32
C ALA A 195 15.19 2.26 -16.65
N ILE A 196 15.07 3.30 -15.83
CA ILE A 196 16.20 3.95 -15.13
C ILE A 196 15.88 4.09 -13.65
N TYR A 197 16.87 3.82 -12.78
CA TYR A 197 16.70 4.04 -11.34
C TYR A 197 18.02 4.48 -10.69
N PRO A 198 18.08 5.60 -9.94
CA PRO A 198 16.99 6.54 -9.65
C PRO A 198 16.33 7.13 -10.90
N GLY A 199 15.03 7.41 -10.81
CA GLY A 199 14.21 7.91 -11.92
C GLY A 199 14.56 9.37 -12.28
N ASP A 200 14.19 9.80 -13.49
CA ASP A 200 14.47 11.16 -13.96
C ASP A 200 13.65 12.20 -13.17
N GLY A 201 14.35 13.14 -12.55
CA GLY A 201 13.77 14.13 -11.63
C GLY A 201 13.37 13.56 -10.26
N GLN A 202 13.76 12.32 -9.90
CA GLN A 202 13.43 11.74 -8.60
C GLN A 202 14.07 12.54 -7.45
N GLU A 203 13.26 13.02 -6.50
CA GLU A 203 13.73 13.59 -5.24
C GLU A 203 13.81 12.55 -4.11
N GLU A 204 14.44 12.92 -2.99
CA GLU A 204 14.61 12.12 -1.77
C GLU A 204 15.28 10.75 -2.01
N VAL A 205 16.23 10.69 -2.97
CA VAL A 205 17.06 9.51 -3.20
C VAL A 205 18.04 9.32 -2.02
N PRO A 206 18.17 8.11 -1.46
CA PRO A 206 19.16 7.87 -0.40
C PRO A 206 20.58 8.19 -0.87
N THR A 207 21.46 8.57 0.07
CA THR A 207 22.84 8.97 -0.24
C THR A 207 23.82 7.81 -0.30
N SER A 208 23.52 6.69 0.36
CA SER A 208 24.43 5.54 0.50
C SER A 208 23.72 4.20 0.61
N PHE A 209 24.49 3.13 0.43
CA PHE A 209 24.13 1.72 0.65
C PHE A 209 25.32 1.00 1.30
N ASN A 210 25.10 -0.08 2.07
CA ASN A 210 26.17 -0.90 2.62
C ASN A 210 26.38 -2.15 1.77
N SER A 211 27.42 -2.18 0.93
CA SER A 211 27.67 -3.25 -0.05
C SER A 211 27.86 -4.62 0.60
N ASP A 212 28.46 -4.65 1.79
CA ASP A 212 28.67 -5.87 2.60
C ASP A 212 27.36 -6.60 2.99
N THR A 213 26.19 -5.96 2.81
CA THR A 213 24.87 -6.57 3.07
C THR A 213 24.27 -7.32 1.88
N GLU A 214 24.91 -7.27 0.71
CA GLU A 214 24.51 -8.01 -0.49
C GLU A 214 25.50 -9.14 -0.79
N TYR A 215 24.99 -10.27 -1.31
CA TYR A 215 25.80 -11.40 -1.72
C TYR A 215 25.48 -11.81 -3.18
N PRO A 216 26.47 -11.88 -4.09
CA PRO A 216 27.87 -11.49 -3.89
C PRO A 216 28.00 -9.99 -3.59
N ASP A 217 29.06 -9.59 -2.89
CA ASP A 217 29.34 -8.18 -2.59
C ASP A 217 29.62 -7.41 -3.89
N PRO A 218 28.86 -6.33 -4.21
CA PRO A 218 29.06 -5.54 -5.41
C PRO A 218 30.33 -4.68 -5.39
N VAL A 219 30.87 -4.35 -4.21
CA VAL A 219 32.08 -3.52 -4.05
C VAL A 219 33.00 -4.07 -2.93
N PRO A 220 33.67 -5.23 -3.17
CA PRO A 220 34.39 -5.99 -2.15
C PRO A 220 35.32 -5.16 -1.24
N GLY A 221 35.01 -5.17 0.06
CA GLY A 221 35.85 -4.57 1.11
C GLY A 221 35.72 -3.04 1.25
N LYS A 222 34.61 -2.46 0.80
CA LYS A 222 34.29 -1.03 1.01
C LYS A 222 33.25 -0.76 2.10
N GLY A 223 32.31 -1.67 2.36
CA GLY A 223 31.19 -1.39 3.27
C GLY A 223 30.26 -0.32 2.73
N VAL A 224 30.23 0.85 3.37
CA VAL A 224 29.30 1.92 2.98
C VAL A 224 29.81 2.68 1.75
N VAL A 225 29.04 2.59 0.67
CA VAL A 225 29.28 3.20 -0.65
C VAL A 225 28.13 4.16 -1.03
N GLY A 226 28.27 4.90 -2.14
CA GLY A 226 27.20 5.73 -2.66
C GLY A 226 25.98 4.92 -3.11
N TYR A 227 24.81 5.55 -3.17
CA TYR A 227 23.59 4.85 -3.59
C TYR A 227 23.68 4.42 -5.07
N PRO A 228 23.42 3.14 -5.42
CA PRO A 228 23.62 2.66 -6.78
C PRO A 228 22.70 3.30 -7.82
N ILE A 229 23.14 3.36 -9.07
CA ILE A 229 22.39 3.88 -10.22
C ILE A 229 22.39 2.80 -11.32
N SER A 230 21.26 2.62 -12.01
CA SER A 230 21.04 1.52 -12.95
C SER A 230 20.16 1.89 -14.14
N ILE A 231 20.38 1.21 -15.27
CA ILE A 231 19.52 1.24 -16.47
C ILE A 231 19.23 -0.19 -16.93
N HIS A 232 18.00 -0.45 -17.37
CA HIS A 232 17.49 -1.77 -17.73
C HIS A 232 16.74 -1.69 -19.06
N PHE A 233 17.11 -2.53 -20.01
CA PHE A 233 16.52 -2.62 -21.35
C PHE A 233 15.68 -3.91 -21.46
N SER A 234 14.59 -3.87 -22.23
CA SER A 234 13.87 -5.09 -22.63
C SER A 234 14.70 -5.95 -23.58
N SER A 235 14.37 -7.25 -23.67
CA SER A 235 15.17 -8.25 -24.38
C SER A 235 15.22 -8.12 -25.91
N ASP A 236 14.50 -7.14 -26.49
CA ASP A 236 14.55 -6.78 -27.92
C ASP A 236 15.70 -5.81 -28.26
N TYR A 237 16.43 -5.32 -27.27
CA TYR A 237 17.63 -4.51 -27.46
C TYR A 237 18.91 -5.37 -27.43
N THR A 238 19.81 -5.10 -28.36
CA THR A 238 21.21 -5.54 -28.31
C THR A 238 22.08 -4.34 -27.92
N ILE A 239 22.87 -4.48 -26.86
CA ILE A 239 23.66 -3.38 -26.28
C ILE A 239 25.15 -3.76 -26.30
N PHE A 240 26.00 -2.85 -26.79
CA PHE A 240 27.45 -2.96 -26.73
C PHE A 240 28.07 -1.69 -26.12
N ASN A 241 29.24 -1.86 -25.49
CA ASN A 241 30.05 -0.79 -24.92
C ASN A 241 29.27 0.19 -24.01
N PRO A 242 28.51 -0.31 -23.01
CA PRO A 242 27.83 0.55 -22.04
C PRO A 242 28.85 1.37 -21.25
N GLN A 243 28.62 2.67 -21.13
CA GLN A 243 29.41 3.61 -20.33
C GLN A 243 28.49 4.48 -19.49
N PHE A 244 28.97 4.83 -18.30
CA PHE A 244 28.29 5.73 -17.38
C PHE A 244 29.24 6.84 -16.94
N SER A 245 28.68 8.04 -16.78
CA SER A 245 29.31 9.15 -16.06
C SER A 245 28.30 9.76 -15.10
N LEU A 246 28.71 9.99 -13.86
CA LEU A 246 27.94 10.66 -12.83
C LEU A 246 28.56 12.03 -12.56
N TYR A 247 27.75 13.08 -12.54
CA TYR A 247 28.21 14.45 -12.32
C TYR A 247 27.51 15.14 -11.15
N LYS A 248 28.28 15.93 -10.40
CA LYS A 248 27.82 16.92 -9.41
C LYS A 248 28.39 18.27 -9.81
N ASP A 249 27.55 19.28 -10.07
CA ASP A 249 28.00 20.63 -10.47
C ASP A 249 29.04 20.61 -11.62
N GLU A 250 28.79 19.79 -12.65
CA GLU A 250 29.70 19.50 -13.79
C GLU A 250 31.03 18.81 -13.44
N GLN A 251 31.30 18.49 -12.17
CA GLN A 251 32.44 17.66 -11.75
C GLN A 251 32.08 16.17 -11.82
N LEU A 252 32.99 15.35 -12.35
CA LEU A 252 32.81 13.89 -12.40
C LEU A 252 32.93 13.28 -10.99
N VAL A 253 31.99 12.41 -10.64
CA VAL A 253 32.00 11.63 -9.40
C VAL A 253 32.63 10.27 -9.71
N GLU A 254 33.60 9.83 -8.89
CA GLU A 254 34.23 8.53 -9.08
C GLU A 254 33.24 7.40 -8.78
N THR A 255 33.17 6.43 -9.69
CA THR A 255 32.23 5.31 -9.64
C THR A 255 32.93 4.00 -10.05
N VAL A 256 32.32 2.88 -9.68
CA VAL A 256 32.65 1.54 -10.18
C VAL A 256 31.45 1.00 -10.96
N GLN A 257 31.68 0.42 -12.13
CA GLN A 257 30.64 -0.28 -12.89
C GLN A 257 30.43 -1.68 -12.29
N VAL A 258 29.19 -2.02 -11.96
CA VAL A 258 28.85 -3.28 -11.30
C VAL A 258 27.96 -4.12 -12.21
N ASN A 259 28.59 -5.09 -12.86
CA ASN A 259 27.99 -6.10 -13.72
C ASN A 259 28.80 -7.39 -13.51
N ASN A 260 28.17 -8.44 -13.01
CA ASN A 260 28.80 -9.76 -12.85
C ASN A 260 28.31 -10.74 -13.94
N SER A 261 28.82 -11.98 -13.92
CA SER A 261 28.44 -13.02 -14.89
C SER A 261 26.98 -13.48 -14.81
N GLU A 262 26.26 -13.12 -13.75
CA GLU A 262 24.85 -13.46 -13.52
C GLU A 262 23.90 -12.29 -13.84
N THR A 263 24.45 -11.09 -14.08
CA THR A 263 23.68 -9.90 -14.45
C THR A 263 23.15 -10.07 -15.88
N GLN A 264 21.87 -9.74 -16.09
CA GLN A 264 21.27 -9.82 -17.43
C GLN A 264 22.04 -8.90 -18.41
N PRO A 265 22.29 -9.32 -19.67
CA PRO A 265 23.04 -8.54 -20.66
C PRO A 265 22.32 -7.25 -21.12
N THR A 266 21.11 -7.01 -20.59
CA THR A 266 20.31 -5.81 -20.81
C THR A 266 20.21 -4.90 -19.58
N ALA A 267 20.92 -5.21 -18.50
CA ALA A 267 20.93 -4.41 -17.26
C ALA A 267 22.36 -3.94 -16.93
N PHE A 268 22.51 -2.66 -16.59
CA PHE A 268 23.81 -2.04 -16.33
C PHE A 268 23.73 -1.12 -15.13
N SER A 269 24.83 -1.00 -14.37
CA SER A 269 24.85 -0.15 -13.18
C SER A 269 26.21 0.47 -12.87
N ILE A 270 26.18 1.57 -12.12
CA ILE A 270 27.34 2.11 -11.41
C ILE A 270 27.01 2.31 -9.93
N ILE A 271 28.04 2.19 -9.11
CA ILE A 271 28.03 2.54 -7.69
C ILE A 271 29.07 3.66 -7.47
N PRO A 272 28.72 4.82 -6.90
CA PRO A 272 29.70 5.82 -6.48
C PRO A 272 30.57 5.26 -5.35
N TRP A 273 31.89 5.47 -5.42
CA TRP A 273 32.81 4.92 -4.41
C TRP A 273 32.54 5.44 -3.00
N ASP A 274 32.16 6.72 -2.91
CA ASP A 274 31.85 7.41 -1.67
C ASP A 274 30.35 7.70 -1.57
N LYS A 275 29.87 7.91 -0.33
CA LYS A 275 28.52 8.39 -0.03
C LYS A 275 28.23 9.70 -0.79
N LEU A 276 27.06 9.77 -1.42
CA LEU A 276 26.58 10.99 -2.09
C LEU A 276 26.26 12.10 -1.07
N GLU A 277 26.41 13.35 -1.47
CA GLU A 277 26.05 14.51 -0.64
C GLU A 277 24.52 14.65 -0.54
N ALA A 278 24.03 15.11 0.61
CA ALA A 278 22.60 15.36 0.84
C ALA A 278 22.12 16.66 0.17
N ASN A 279 20.83 16.72 -0.19
CA ASN A 279 20.18 17.84 -0.88
C ASN A 279 20.81 18.22 -2.24
N THR A 280 21.57 17.29 -2.84
CA THR A 280 22.40 17.54 -4.02
C THR A 280 21.77 16.97 -5.28
N LEU A 281 21.77 17.77 -6.35
CA LEU A 281 21.33 17.35 -7.68
C LEU A 281 22.48 16.66 -8.41
N TYR A 282 22.26 15.42 -8.83
CA TYR A 282 23.19 14.64 -9.63
C TYR A 282 22.68 14.47 -11.06
N LYS A 283 23.59 14.53 -12.03
CA LYS A 283 23.32 14.29 -13.46
C LYS A 283 23.99 12.99 -13.88
N VAL A 284 23.22 12.06 -14.43
CA VAL A 284 23.71 10.81 -14.98
C VAL A 284 23.73 10.91 -16.50
N VAL A 285 24.82 10.45 -17.11
CA VAL A 285 24.96 10.27 -18.56
C VAL A 285 25.28 8.80 -18.80
N PHE A 286 24.43 8.12 -19.57
CA PHE A 286 24.67 6.77 -20.07
C PHE A 286 24.84 6.81 -21.59
N THR A 287 25.87 6.15 -22.10
CA THR A 287 26.08 5.97 -23.54
C THR A 287 26.32 4.49 -23.86
N ALA A 288 25.85 4.05 -25.03
CA ALA A 288 26.09 2.70 -25.54
C ALA A 288 25.88 2.66 -27.06
N THR A 289 26.25 1.55 -27.69
CA THR A 289 25.68 1.18 -29.00
C THR A 289 24.46 0.30 -28.75
N VAL A 290 23.28 0.75 -29.15
CA VAL A 290 22.01 0.03 -29.03
C VAL A 290 21.46 -0.24 -30.44
N ASN A 291 21.27 -1.50 -30.80
CA ASN A 291 20.81 -1.93 -32.14
C ASN A 291 21.60 -1.23 -33.26
N ASP A 292 22.93 -1.39 -33.23
CA ASP A 292 23.93 -0.82 -34.14
C ASP A 292 23.97 0.72 -34.25
N SER A 293 23.25 1.44 -33.38
CA SER A 293 23.18 2.90 -33.33
C SER A 293 23.77 3.45 -32.04
N ILE A 294 24.44 4.61 -32.07
CA ILE A 294 24.86 5.29 -30.84
C ILE A 294 23.61 5.77 -30.09
N TYR A 295 23.52 5.41 -28.82
CA TYR A 295 22.46 5.78 -27.90
C TYR A 295 23.04 6.58 -26.74
N GLU A 296 22.36 7.65 -26.36
CA GLU A 296 22.66 8.47 -25.19
C GLU A 296 21.37 8.63 -24.37
N LYS A 297 21.49 8.49 -23.05
CA LYS A 297 20.44 8.80 -22.08
C LYS A 297 21.02 9.67 -20.98
N ILE A 298 20.51 10.89 -20.88
CA ILE A 298 20.78 11.82 -19.79
C ILE A 298 19.55 11.87 -18.89
N TRP A 299 19.77 11.91 -17.57
CA TRP A 299 18.73 12.15 -16.58
C TRP A 299 19.32 12.76 -15.32
N THR A 300 18.46 13.22 -14.41
CA THR A 300 18.88 13.77 -13.12
C THR A 300 18.14 13.12 -11.97
N PHE A 301 18.72 13.18 -10.77
CA PHE A 301 18.03 12.85 -9.52
C PHE A 301 18.59 13.72 -8.39
N LYS A 302 17.82 13.87 -7.31
CA LYS A 302 18.21 14.66 -6.15
C LYS A 302 18.18 13.82 -4.88
N THR A 303 19.27 13.88 -4.11
CA THR A 303 19.39 13.16 -2.84
C THR A 303 18.51 13.74 -1.74
N VAL A 304 18.26 12.93 -0.70
CA VAL A 304 17.52 13.32 0.51
C VAL A 304 17.99 14.65 1.09
N LYS A 305 17.04 15.49 1.54
CA LYS A 305 17.34 16.85 2.04
C LYS A 305 18.30 16.89 3.23
N SER A 306 18.32 15.83 4.02
CA SER A 306 19.30 15.60 5.08
C SER A 306 19.64 14.12 5.14
N ASP A 307 20.92 13.82 5.34
CA ASP A 307 21.46 12.51 5.64
C ASP A 307 21.68 12.29 7.15
N THR A 308 21.16 13.19 7.98
CA THR A 308 21.05 13.03 9.44
C THR A 308 19.96 12.04 9.83
N LEU A 309 20.12 11.42 10.99
CA LEU A 309 19.11 10.61 11.67
C LEU A 309 17.72 11.28 11.65
N SER A 310 16.73 10.54 11.16
CA SER A 310 15.33 10.97 11.12
C SER A 310 14.38 9.79 11.37
N ALA A 311 13.10 10.09 11.58
CA ALA A 311 12.06 9.08 11.77
C ALA A 311 10.82 9.41 10.95
N VAL A 312 10.16 8.36 10.45
CA VAL A 312 8.89 8.43 9.70
C VAL A 312 7.85 7.57 10.43
N PRO A 313 6.75 8.17 10.94
CA PRO A 313 6.50 9.62 11.01
C PRO A 313 7.43 10.31 12.02
N SER A 314 7.67 11.61 11.83
CA SER A 314 8.52 12.42 12.72
C SER A 314 7.84 12.84 14.02
N GLU A 315 6.53 12.64 14.12
CA GLU A 315 5.68 12.81 15.29
C GLU A 315 4.57 11.75 15.27
N LEU A 316 3.97 11.42 16.42
CA LEU A 316 3.03 10.30 16.51
C LEU A 316 1.81 10.63 17.38
N THR A 317 0.61 10.28 16.90
CA THR A 317 -0.59 10.25 17.75
C THR A 317 -1.26 8.88 17.66
N ILE A 318 -1.42 8.21 18.80
CA ILE A 318 -1.87 6.81 18.91
C ILE A 318 -2.96 6.65 19.96
N THR A 319 -3.79 5.61 19.83
CA THR A 319 -4.95 5.39 20.70
C THR A 319 -4.58 4.49 21.88
N VAL A 320 -5.07 4.73 23.10
CA VAL A 320 -4.88 3.84 24.26
C VAL A 320 -5.17 2.38 23.88
N GLY A 321 -4.19 1.50 24.09
CA GLY A 321 -4.24 0.08 23.73
C GLY A 321 -3.74 -0.27 22.33
N SER A 322 -3.53 0.69 21.43
CA SER A 322 -2.96 0.44 20.09
C SER A 322 -1.43 0.36 20.09
N GLU A 323 -0.88 -0.23 19.03
CA GLU A 323 0.55 -0.24 18.71
C GLU A 323 0.79 0.43 17.36
N TYR A 324 1.97 1.03 17.17
CA TYR A 324 2.34 1.70 15.93
C TYR A 324 3.84 1.62 15.68
N GLY A 325 4.24 1.23 14.47
CA GLY A 325 5.64 1.16 14.04
C GLY A 325 6.12 2.48 13.41
N ILE A 326 7.17 3.05 13.98
CA ILE A 326 7.95 4.14 13.39
C ILE A 326 9.16 3.53 12.66
N THR A 327 9.51 4.07 11.50
CA THR A 327 10.71 3.69 10.74
C THR A 327 11.77 4.78 10.83
N LEU A 328 12.95 4.45 11.35
CA LEU A 328 14.12 5.33 11.29
C LEU A 328 14.70 5.38 9.88
N LYS A 329 15.21 6.54 9.48
CA LYS A 329 15.93 6.74 8.22
C LYS A 329 17.27 7.43 8.51
N ASN A 330 18.29 7.08 7.74
CA ASN A 330 19.68 7.57 7.85
C ASN A 330 20.36 7.36 9.23
N PHE A 331 19.92 6.36 10.01
CA PHE A 331 20.51 6.04 11.31
C PHE A 331 21.70 5.08 11.15
N GLU A 332 22.71 5.16 12.03
CA GLU A 332 23.74 4.12 12.16
C GLU A 332 23.46 3.17 13.34
N SER A 333 23.52 1.86 13.07
CA SER A 333 23.28 0.82 14.08
C SER A 333 24.59 0.47 14.83
N PRO A 334 24.56 0.17 16.15
CA PRO A 334 23.38 0.10 17.00
C PRO A 334 22.89 1.49 17.43
N PHE A 335 21.58 1.64 17.53
CA PHE A 335 20.93 2.83 18.10
C PHE A 335 20.25 2.51 19.43
N ASN A 336 20.06 3.54 20.24
CA ASN A 336 19.38 3.49 21.52
C ASN A 336 18.03 4.22 21.43
N VAL A 337 17.05 3.75 22.20
CA VAL A 337 15.72 4.35 22.29
C VAL A 337 15.37 4.58 23.76
N GLY A 338 15.16 5.85 24.12
CA GLY A 338 14.62 6.26 25.41
C GLY A 338 13.30 7.00 25.23
N TRP A 339 12.49 7.12 26.28
CA TRP A 339 11.26 7.92 26.24
C TRP A 339 10.92 8.54 27.59
N SER A 340 10.21 9.67 27.58
CA SER A 340 10.07 10.54 28.76
C SER A 340 9.07 10.07 29.82
N ASP A 341 8.08 9.23 29.47
CA ASP A 341 7.05 8.73 30.39
C ASP A 341 6.65 7.29 30.05
N SER A 342 7.07 6.34 30.89
CA SER A 342 6.77 4.91 30.76
C SER A 342 5.40 4.49 31.27
N SER A 343 4.61 5.41 31.83
CA SER A 343 3.20 5.19 32.17
C SER A 343 2.26 5.51 31.00
N VAL A 344 2.71 6.33 30.05
CA VAL A 344 1.95 6.77 28.86
C VAL A 344 2.18 5.83 27.67
N ILE A 345 3.44 5.46 27.39
CA ILE A 345 3.82 4.49 26.35
C ILE A 345 4.84 3.47 26.84
N SER A 346 4.91 2.34 26.13
CA SER A 346 6.09 1.48 26.10
C SER A 346 6.62 1.39 24.69
N VAL A 347 7.95 1.30 24.53
CA VAL A 347 8.61 1.28 23.24
C VAL A 347 9.50 0.05 23.13
N THR A 348 9.49 -0.58 21.97
CA THR A 348 10.42 -1.65 21.58
C THR A 348 11.07 -1.28 20.26
N ALA A 349 12.31 -1.70 20.03
CA ALA A 349 13.02 -1.43 18.79
C ALA A 349 13.83 -2.65 18.34
N ASN A 350 14.02 -2.80 17.04
CA ASN A 350 14.87 -3.82 16.44
C ASN A 350 16.13 -3.19 15.80
N ALA A 351 17.09 -4.00 15.37
CA ALA A 351 18.32 -3.50 14.75
C ALA A 351 18.12 -2.88 13.34
N SER A 352 16.96 -3.07 12.70
CA SER A 352 16.64 -2.50 11.37
C SER A 352 16.11 -1.06 11.42
N GLY A 353 15.97 -0.47 12.61
CA GLY A 353 15.47 0.90 12.75
C GLY A 353 13.95 0.98 12.92
N LYS A 354 13.28 -0.14 13.16
CA LYS A 354 11.84 -0.17 13.45
C LYS A 354 11.62 0.02 14.94
N VAL A 355 10.84 1.04 15.29
CA VAL A 355 10.53 1.43 16.67
C VAL A 355 9.02 1.29 16.88
N ASN A 356 8.60 0.19 17.51
CA ASN A 356 7.19 -0.08 17.80
C ASN A 356 6.78 0.55 19.14
N VAL A 357 5.75 1.38 19.10
CA VAL A 357 5.24 2.18 20.21
C VAL A 357 3.86 1.67 20.62
N LYS A 358 3.74 1.19 21.85
CA LYS A 358 2.47 0.75 22.45
C LYS A 358 1.92 1.82 23.38
N ALA A 359 0.71 2.26 23.10
CA ALA A 359 -0.04 3.20 23.92
C ALA A 359 -0.61 2.52 25.18
N LEU A 360 -0.22 3.00 26.36
CA LEU A 360 -0.66 2.44 27.64
C LEU A 360 -1.76 3.28 28.30
N LYS A 361 -1.64 4.61 28.25
CA LYS A 361 -2.53 5.54 28.96
C LYS A 361 -2.54 6.91 28.27
N LEU A 362 -3.67 7.62 28.37
CA LEU A 362 -3.79 9.03 27.99
C LEU A 362 -2.64 9.88 28.55
N GLY A 363 -2.03 10.68 27.68
CA GLY A 363 -0.93 11.58 28.03
C GLY A 363 -0.12 11.99 26.81
N SER A 364 1.03 12.61 27.04
CA SER A 364 2.05 12.84 26.01
C SER A 364 3.42 12.38 26.51
N CYS A 365 4.28 12.02 25.56
CA CYS A 365 5.62 11.52 25.79
C CYS A 365 6.52 11.97 24.63
N THR A 366 7.83 12.02 24.83
CA THR A 366 8.79 12.18 23.73
C THR A 366 9.68 10.95 23.68
N ILE A 367 9.73 10.29 22.53
CA ILE A 367 10.74 9.27 22.24
C ILE A 367 12.01 9.99 21.78
N THR A 368 13.16 9.59 22.32
CA THR A 368 14.48 10.07 21.89
C THR A 368 15.25 8.87 21.35
N ILE A 369 15.65 8.99 20.09
CA ILE A 369 16.53 8.06 19.38
C ILE A 369 17.93 8.64 19.45
N THR A 370 18.94 7.80 19.70
CA THR A 370 20.36 8.16 19.59
C THR A 370 21.09 7.07 18.84
N ASP A 371 21.68 7.37 17.69
CA ASP A 371 22.36 6.39 16.84
C ASP A 371 23.84 6.18 17.21
N ALA A 372 24.55 5.31 16.50
CA ALA A 372 25.97 5.01 16.78
C ALA A 372 26.91 6.22 16.59
N LYS A 373 26.50 7.25 15.82
CA LYS A 373 27.24 8.52 15.66
C LYS A 373 26.99 9.49 16.81
N ASN A 374 26.07 9.18 17.71
CA ASN A 374 25.48 10.08 18.71
C ASN A 374 24.61 11.19 18.09
N GLU A 375 24.11 11.02 16.85
CA GLU A 375 23.03 11.88 16.36
C GLU A 375 21.75 11.56 17.12
N THR A 376 20.95 12.59 17.43
CA THR A 376 19.72 12.42 18.21
C THR A 376 18.49 12.93 17.47
N PHE A 377 17.44 12.12 17.41
CA PHE A 377 16.14 12.52 16.87
C PHE A 377 15.05 12.36 17.92
N LYS A 378 14.12 13.33 17.98
CA LYS A 378 13.06 13.38 18.99
C LYS A 378 11.70 13.33 18.34
N ILE A 379 10.88 12.39 18.78
CA ILE A 379 9.55 12.12 18.24
C ILE A 379 8.54 12.43 19.34
N PRO A 380 7.78 13.53 19.25
CA PRO A 380 6.68 13.77 20.18
C PRO A 380 5.57 12.76 19.93
N VAL A 381 4.99 12.23 21.01
CA VAL A 381 3.94 11.21 21.01
C VAL A 381 2.77 11.70 21.86
N TRP A 382 1.56 11.64 21.31
CA TRP A 382 0.31 11.87 22.04
C TRP A 382 -0.52 10.59 22.08
N VAL A 383 -0.97 10.22 23.28
CA VAL A 383 -1.85 9.07 23.49
C VAL A 383 -3.27 9.55 23.77
N VAL A 384 -4.20 9.11 22.93
CA VAL A 384 -5.60 9.57 22.87
C VAL A 384 -6.58 8.43 23.15
N ASN A 385 -7.84 8.72 23.48
CA ASN A 385 -8.83 7.66 23.71
C ASN A 385 -9.58 7.31 22.40
N PRO A 386 -10.03 6.06 22.24
CA PRO A 386 -10.92 5.69 21.15
C PRO A 386 -12.23 6.47 21.30
N TYR A 387 -12.75 6.95 20.18
CA TYR A 387 -13.92 7.79 20.13
C TYR A 387 -15.11 7.00 19.57
N GLU A 388 -16.20 6.83 20.33
CA GLU A 388 -17.37 6.09 19.87
C GLU A 388 -18.45 7.02 19.32
N LEU A 389 -18.87 6.78 18.07
CA LEU A 389 -20.10 7.34 17.50
C LEU A 389 -21.25 6.35 17.63
N ASN A 390 -22.35 6.80 18.21
CA ASN A 390 -23.61 6.05 18.20
C ASN A 390 -24.34 6.30 16.88
N ILE A 391 -24.75 5.22 16.20
CA ILE A 391 -25.43 5.26 14.91
C ILE A 391 -26.82 4.64 15.10
N ASN A 392 -27.86 5.38 14.71
CA ASN A 392 -29.24 4.91 14.71
C ASN A 392 -29.59 4.25 13.37
N ASN A 393 -30.61 3.39 13.37
CA ASN A 393 -31.27 2.89 12.16
C ASN A 393 -32.10 4.01 11.51
N SER A 394 -31.42 4.94 10.82
CA SER A 394 -31.97 6.08 10.07
C SER A 394 -30.82 6.84 9.40
N TRP A 395 -31.09 8.07 8.98
CA TRP A 395 -30.09 9.12 8.79
C TRP A 395 -29.52 9.62 10.11
N ASN A 396 -28.20 9.71 10.17
CA ASN A 396 -27.43 10.24 11.29
C ASN A 396 -26.54 11.39 10.78
N LEU A 397 -26.59 12.53 11.45
CA LEU A 397 -25.67 13.65 11.21
C LEU A 397 -24.58 13.60 12.28
N LEU A 398 -23.40 13.20 11.86
CA LEU A 398 -22.26 12.90 12.73
C LEU A 398 -21.10 13.85 12.43
N SER A 399 -20.10 13.84 13.30
CA SER A 399 -18.81 14.45 13.05
C SER A 399 -17.66 13.58 13.57
N SER A 400 -16.45 13.86 13.10
CA SER A 400 -15.25 13.18 13.58
C SER A 400 -14.31 14.15 14.29
N LEU A 401 -13.83 13.78 15.48
CA LEU A 401 -12.75 14.51 16.16
C LEU A 401 -11.38 14.27 15.50
N ILE A 402 -11.27 13.26 14.64
CA ILE A 402 -10.03 12.79 14.02
C ILE A 402 -10.18 12.59 12.51
N GLN A 403 -9.10 12.26 11.80
CA GLN A 403 -9.17 11.89 10.39
C GLN A 403 -9.66 10.44 10.22
N LEU A 404 -10.55 10.22 9.25
CA LEU A 404 -11.06 8.91 8.85
C LEU A 404 -10.74 8.67 7.37
N ASP A 405 -10.11 7.54 7.07
CA ASP A 405 -10.26 6.92 5.77
C ASP A 405 -11.64 6.25 5.69
N VAL A 406 -12.42 6.59 4.67
CA VAL A 406 -13.82 6.18 4.55
C VAL A 406 -13.95 4.74 4.10
N ALA A 407 -13.01 4.21 3.31
CA ALA A 407 -13.01 2.81 2.92
C ALA A 407 -12.63 1.91 4.10
N GLN A 408 -11.63 2.31 4.91
CA GLN A 408 -11.23 1.54 6.09
C GLN A 408 -12.26 1.63 7.23
N SER A 409 -12.86 2.80 7.45
CA SER A 409 -13.71 3.03 8.64
C SER A 409 -15.20 2.80 8.39
N LEU A 410 -15.68 2.97 7.15
CA LEU A 410 -17.10 3.08 6.82
C LEU A 410 -17.56 2.18 5.66
N ASP A 411 -16.70 1.31 5.12
CA ASP A 411 -17.12 0.32 4.12
C ASP A 411 -17.81 -0.89 4.76
N ASN A 412 -19.01 -0.67 5.29
CA ASN A 412 -19.82 -1.71 5.92
C ASN A 412 -21.21 -1.79 5.27
N ALA A 413 -21.66 -3.01 4.96
CA ALA A 413 -22.94 -3.27 4.31
C ALA A 413 -24.18 -2.82 5.12
N ILE A 414 -24.05 -2.54 6.43
CA ILE A 414 -25.12 -1.93 7.23
C ILE A 414 -25.37 -0.47 6.84
N TYR A 415 -24.38 0.23 6.29
CA TYR A 415 -24.53 1.60 5.81
C TYR A 415 -24.96 1.60 4.34
N GLU A 416 -26.04 2.31 4.02
CA GLU A 416 -26.51 2.49 2.64
C GLU A 416 -25.66 3.51 1.88
N SER A 417 -25.27 4.59 2.55
CA SER A 417 -24.56 5.70 1.93
C SER A 417 -23.96 6.64 3.00
N ILE A 418 -22.77 7.16 2.71
CA ILE A 418 -22.07 8.17 3.50
C ILE A 418 -21.90 9.43 2.65
N TRP A 419 -22.17 10.60 3.22
CA TRP A 419 -22.14 11.87 2.50
C TRP A 419 -21.43 12.97 3.29
N LYS A 420 -20.72 13.84 2.58
CA LYS A 420 -20.03 15.00 3.16
C LYS A 420 -20.18 16.20 2.24
N TRP A 421 -20.33 17.39 2.79
CA TRP A 421 -20.35 18.63 2.02
C TRP A 421 -18.94 19.21 1.95
N MET A 422 -18.40 19.39 0.75
CA MET A 422 -17.04 19.90 0.52
C MET A 422 -17.01 20.84 -0.68
N GLY A 423 -16.49 22.05 -0.50
CA GLY A 423 -16.24 22.98 -1.61
C GLY A 423 -17.50 23.38 -2.39
N ASN A 424 -18.62 23.58 -1.70
CA ASN A 424 -19.95 23.81 -2.28
C ASN A 424 -20.51 22.66 -3.15
N ASN A 425 -20.00 21.44 -2.98
CA ASN A 425 -20.52 20.24 -3.62
C ASN A 425 -20.69 19.09 -2.61
N TRP A 426 -21.51 18.11 -2.96
CA TRP A 426 -21.59 16.86 -2.23
C TRP A 426 -20.45 15.92 -2.62
N ALA A 427 -19.95 15.19 -1.63
CA ALA A 427 -19.12 14.01 -1.78
C ALA A 427 -19.87 12.79 -1.24
N VAL A 428 -19.78 11.64 -1.91
CA VAL A 428 -20.53 10.42 -1.58
C VAL A 428 -19.67 9.17 -1.61
N TYR A 429 -19.95 8.23 -0.70
CA TYR A 429 -19.44 6.85 -0.71
C TYR A 429 -20.61 5.89 -0.51
N LEU A 430 -20.66 4.81 -1.29
CA LEU A 430 -21.75 3.82 -1.30
C LEU A 430 -21.19 2.42 -1.04
N PRO A 431 -21.13 1.94 0.22
CA PRO A 431 -20.48 0.67 0.59
C PRO A 431 -21.02 -0.54 -0.18
N GLY A 432 -22.35 -0.57 -0.38
CA GLY A 432 -23.07 -1.61 -1.12
C GLY A 432 -22.98 -1.51 -2.64
N LYS A 433 -22.03 -0.75 -3.20
CA LYS A 433 -21.73 -0.71 -4.64
C LYS A 433 -20.33 -1.25 -4.90
N GLU A 434 -20.17 -1.95 -6.02
CA GLU A 434 -18.90 -2.56 -6.45
C GLU A 434 -17.80 -1.50 -6.64
N ASP A 435 -18.15 -0.37 -7.26
CA ASP A 435 -17.30 0.80 -7.50
C ASP A 435 -17.26 1.79 -6.31
N LYS A 436 -17.85 1.40 -5.17
CA LYS A 436 -18.07 2.25 -3.97
C LYS A 436 -18.77 3.58 -4.23
N GLY A 437 -19.51 3.68 -5.35
CA GLY A 437 -20.27 4.86 -5.76
C GLY A 437 -19.53 5.82 -6.69
N LYS A 438 -18.36 5.46 -7.23
CA LYS A 438 -17.60 6.29 -8.17
C LYS A 438 -18.42 6.73 -9.39
N SER A 439 -19.00 5.80 -10.15
CA SER A 439 -19.82 6.09 -11.33
C SER A 439 -21.13 6.81 -10.96
N TYR A 440 -21.66 6.60 -9.75
CA TYR A 440 -22.79 7.39 -9.26
C TYR A 440 -22.39 8.85 -9.00
N ALA A 441 -21.22 9.08 -8.39
CA ALA A 441 -20.69 10.41 -8.15
C ALA A 441 -20.43 11.14 -9.48
N GLU A 442 -19.72 10.50 -10.42
CA GLU A 442 -19.46 11.00 -11.77
C GLU A 442 -20.76 11.36 -12.51
N GLN A 443 -21.76 10.48 -12.52
CA GLN A 443 -23.05 10.73 -13.18
C GLN A 443 -23.82 11.91 -12.57
N LYS A 444 -23.70 12.15 -11.25
CA LYS A 444 -24.42 13.21 -10.54
C LYS A 444 -23.62 14.51 -10.39
N GLY A 445 -22.38 14.55 -10.84
CA GLY A 445 -21.48 15.68 -10.62
C GLY A 445 -21.06 15.83 -9.15
N PHE A 446 -21.14 14.77 -8.35
CA PHE A 446 -20.64 14.73 -6.98
C PHE A 446 -19.17 14.30 -6.95
N ASN A 447 -18.49 14.60 -5.85
CA ASN A 447 -17.16 14.06 -5.58
C ASN A 447 -17.26 12.63 -5.04
N LEU A 448 -16.26 11.79 -5.29
CA LEU A 448 -16.10 10.54 -4.54
C LEU A 448 -15.56 10.87 -3.13
N LEU A 449 -16.19 10.35 -2.08
CA LEU A 449 -15.79 10.59 -0.70
C LEU A 449 -14.78 9.53 -0.23
N SER A 450 -13.51 9.93 -0.10
CA SER A 450 -12.44 9.07 0.44
C SER A 450 -12.05 9.39 1.89
N GLN A 451 -12.23 10.65 2.33
CA GLN A 451 -11.67 11.14 3.59
C GLN A 451 -12.65 12.08 4.35
N ILE A 452 -12.77 11.87 5.66
CA ILE A 452 -13.45 12.78 6.60
C ILE A 452 -12.39 13.31 7.56
N GLY A 453 -12.22 14.63 7.65
CA GLY A 453 -11.20 15.25 8.47
C GLY A 453 -11.67 15.55 9.90
N PRO A 454 -10.73 15.85 10.81
CA PRO A 454 -11.04 16.36 12.14
C PRO A 454 -11.89 17.63 12.07
N GLY A 455 -13.03 17.67 12.77
CA GLY A 455 -13.97 18.78 12.76
C GLY A 455 -14.89 18.86 11.54
N ASP A 456 -14.84 17.89 10.62
CA ASP A 456 -15.82 17.77 9.54
C ASP A 456 -17.10 17.10 10.05
N GLY A 457 -18.25 17.62 9.60
CA GLY A 457 -19.52 16.92 9.71
C GLY A 457 -19.76 16.02 8.50
N PHE A 458 -20.53 14.95 8.68
CA PHE A 458 -20.92 14.02 7.62
C PHE A 458 -22.25 13.33 7.96
N TRP A 459 -22.89 12.77 6.95
CA TRP A 459 -24.10 11.98 7.09
C TRP A 459 -23.82 10.50 6.88
N ILE A 460 -24.44 9.64 7.69
CA ILE A 460 -24.57 8.20 7.42
C ILE A 460 -26.05 7.85 7.37
N LYS A 461 -26.48 7.17 6.31
CA LYS A 461 -27.73 6.42 6.30
C LYS A 461 -27.43 4.96 6.66
N SER A 462 -27.95 4.49 7.80
CA SER A 462 -27.75 3.12 8.28
C SER A 462 -29.06 2.33 8.28
N LYS A 463 -28.97 1.02 7.96
CA LYS A 463 -30.08 0.05 8.00
C LYS A 463 -30.33 -0.51 9.41
N GLU A 464 -29.34 -0.35 10.29
CA GLU A 464 -29.31 -0.92 11.63
C GLU A 464 -28.71 0.09 12.62
N ALA A 465 -29.05 -0.04 13.90
CA ALA A 465 -28.44 0.74 14.96
C ALA A 465 -27.17 0.05 15.45
N GLY A 466 -26.14 0.82 15.80
CA GLY A 466 -24.86 0.28 16.21
C GLY A 466 -23.91 1.35 16.75
N LYS A 467 -22.64 0.96 16.91
CA LYS A 467 -21.55 1.86 17.28
C LYS A 467 -20.46 1.80 16.24
N LEU A 468 -19.89 2.95 15.93
CA LEU A 468 -18.67 3.07 15.16
C LEU A 468 -17.56 3.54 16.10
N THR A 469 -16.59 2.67 16.37
CA THR A 469 -15.38 3.01 17.12
C THR A 469 -14.38 3.64 16.17
N ILE A 470 -13.91 4.84 16.52
CA ILE A 470 -13.02 5.68 15.74
C ILE A 470 -11.67 5.83 16.48
N THR A 471 -10.56 5.63 15.76
CA THR A 471 -9.20 5.60 16.34
C THR A 471 -8.19 6.31 15.43
N GLY A 472 -7.36 7.20 15.99
CA GLY A 472 -6.38 8.01 15.24
C GLY A 472 -6.16 9.40 15.84
N GLY A 473 -5.41 10.25 15.15
CA GLY A 473 -4.93 11.53 15.69
C GLY A 473 -5.90 12.71 15.62
N TYR A 474 -5.90 13.55 16.66
CA TYR A 474 -6.61 14.84 16.66
C TYR A 474 -5.91 15.83 15.71
N GLY A 475 -6.68 16.48 14.83
CA GLY A 475 -6.15 17.50 13.92
C GLY A 475 -5.87 18.85 14.56
N PRO A 476 -5.34 19.82 13.79
CA PRO A 476 -5.05 21.17 14.27
C PRO A 476 -6.30 21.85 14.82
N THR A 477 -6.14 22.62 15.90
CA THR A 477 -7.19 23.00 16.85
C THR A 477 -8.31 23.93 16.35
N LYS A 478 -8.23 24.44 15.12
CA LYS A 478 -9.20 25.41 14.55
C LYS A 478 -9.94 24.88 13.32
N ILE A 479 -11.18 25.29 13.13
CA ILE A 479 -12.02 24.95 11.96
C ILE A 479 -12.23 26.21 11.12
N GLN A 480 -11.93 26.15 9.82
CA GLN A 480 -12.21 27.23 8.87
C GLN A 480 -13.66 27.16 8.40
N VAL A 481 -14.48 28.14 8.78
CA VAL A 481 -15.84 28.32 8.28
C VAL A 481 -15.80 29.26 7.07
N LYS A 482 -16.33 28.82 5.93
CA LYS A 482 -16.40 29.59 4.69
C LYS A 482 -17.73 30.33 4.59
N THR A 483 -17.81 31.41 3.81
CA THR A 483 -19.10 32.00 3.42
C THR A 483 -19.98 30.95 2.73
N GLY A 484 -21.27 30.93 3.06
CA GLY A 484 -22.23 29.94 2.59
C GLY A 484 -22.45 28.80 3.59
N TRP A 485 -22.81 27.62 3.08
CA TRP A 485 -23.10 26.44 3.89
C TRP A 485 -21.84 25.61 4.18
N ASN A 486 -21.67 25.26 5.45
CA ASN A 486 -20.58 24.43 5.95
C ASN A 486 -21.18 23.28 6.76
N LEU A 487 -20.61 22.08 6.62
CA LEU A 487 -20.99 20.89 7.38
C LEU A 487 -19.84 20.52 8.32
N LEU A 488 -20.05 20.77 9.62
CA LEU A 488 -19.00 20.86 10.62
C LEU A 488 -19.26 19.91 11.79
N GLY A 489 -18.22 19.75 12.61
CA GLY A 489 -18.23 19.09 13.89
C GLY A 489 -17.44 19.87 14.93
N LEU A 490 -17.34 19.33 16.14
CA LEU A 490 -16.35 19.81 17.11
C LEU A 490 -14.98 19.21 16.80
N LYS A 491 -13.91 19.87 17.25
CA LYS A 491 -12.54 19.32 17.28
C LYS A 491 -12.08 18.88 18.68
N LYS A 492 -12.97 18.96 19.67
CA LYS A 492 -12.64 18.73 21.09
C LYS A 492 -13.59 17.71 21.72
N PRO A 493 -13.13 16.91 22.69
CA PRO A 493 -13.90 15.82 23.29
C PRO A 493 -14.85 16.29 24.42
N PHE A 494 -15.39 17.51 24.33
CA PHE A 494 -16.36 18.04 25.28
C PHE A 494 -17.43 18.89 24.60
N SER A 495 -18.64 18.90 25.17
CA SER A 495 -19.79 19.61 24.62
C SER A 495 -19.70 21.12 24.89
N TYR A 496 -20.23 21.90 23.96
CA TYR A 496 -20.31 23.36 24.03
C TYR A 496 -21.77 23.83 24.02
N PRO A 497 -22.15 24.81 24.85
CA PRO A 497 -23.31 25.66 24.58
C PRO A 497 -23.15 26.32 23.21
N VAL A 498 -24.20 26.29 22.38
CA VAL A 498 -24.08 26.76 20.99
C VAL A 498 -23.76 28.25 20.89
N GLY A 499 -24.26 29.06 21.84
CA GLY A 499 -23.93 30.48 21.95
C GLY A 499 -22.44 30.72 22.18
N ASP A 500 -21.81 29.93 23.07
CA ASP A 500 -20.38 30.05 23.38
C ASP A 500 -19.51 29.60 22.20
N LEU A 501 -19.93 28.55 21.49
CA LEU A 501 -19.20 28.02 20.32
C LEU A 501 -19.02 29.08 19.22
N ILE A 502 -20.02 29.95 19.03
CA ILE A 502 -20.01 30.98 17.98
C ILE A 502 -19.93 32.41 18.52
N ALA A 503 -19.66 32.61 19.82
CA ALA A 503 -19.79 33.92 20.50
C ALA A 503 -19.05 35.05 19.77
N ASP A 504 -17.76 34.86 19.48
CA ASP A 504 -16.90 35.84 18.79
C ASP A 504 -17.30 36.10 17.32
N ASN A 505 -18.18 35.28 16.75
CA ASN A 505 -18.55 35.29 15.34
C ASN A 505 -20.08 35.31 15.11
N ALA A 506 -20.90 35.55 16.13
CA ALA A 506 -22.36 35.46 16.08
C ALA A 506 -22.98 36.35 14.97
N SER A 507 -22.43 37.55 14.75
CA SER A 507 -22.84 38.46 13.67
C SER A 507 -22.62 37.90 12.26
N LYS A 508 -21.60 37.04 12.09
CA LYS A 508 -21.23 36.39 10.81
C LYS A 508 -22.04 35.14 10.52
N VAL A 509 -22.70 34.55 11.51
CA VAL A 509 -23.53 33.34 11.33
C VAL A 509 -24.98 33.73 11.04
N GLU A 510 -25.55 33.27 9.93
CA GLU A 510 -26.99 33.44 9.68
C GLU A 510 -27.82 32.45 10.49
N SER A 511 -27.42 31.18 10.46
CA SER A 511 -28.12 30.10 11.15
C SER A 511 -27.22 28.89 11.36
N LEU A 512 -27.47 28.16 12.43
CA LEU A 512 -26.86 26.88 12.76
C LEU A 512 -27.95 25.82 12.91
N TRP A 513 -27.73 24.64 12.34
CA TRP A 513 -28.71 23.55 12.32
C TRP A 513 -28.10 22.22 12.73
N LYS A 514 -28.83 21.43 13.50
CA LYS A 514 -28.45 20.07 13.92
C LYS A 514 -29.60 19.11 13.61
N TRP A 515 -29.28 17.85 13.37
CA TRP A 515 -30.27 16.78 13.25
C TRP A 515 -30.30 15.98 14.55
N GLU A 516 -31.44 15.92 15.21
CA GLU A 516 -31.61 15.28 16.52
C GLU A 516 -33.02 14.67 16.62
N GLY A 517 -33.13 13.43 17.13
CA GLY A 517 -34.43 12.77 17.28
C GLY A 517 -35.23 12.56 15.98
N ASN A 518 -34.55 12.39 14.84
CA ASN A 518 -35.14 12.41 13.48
C ASN A 518 -35.85 13.72 13.09
N ALA A 519 -35.46 14.85 13.70
CA ALA A 519 -35.95 16.18 13.35
C ALA A 519 -34.80 17.18 13.19
N TRP A 520 -35.06 18.27 12.46
CA TRP A 520 -34.18 19.43 12.43
C TRP A 520 -34.34 20.27 13.69
N ALA A 521 -33.22 20.69 14.26
CA ALA A 521 -33.12 21.72 15.28
C ALA A 521 -32.32 22.92 14.77
N VAL A 522 -32.65 24.12 15.23
CA VAL A 522 -32.07 25.40 14.74
C VAL A 522 -31.62 26.31 15.87
N TYR A 523 -30.62 27.15 15.59
CA TYR A 523 -30.20 28.32 16.37
C TYR A 523 -29.90 29.48 15.42
N LEU A 524 -30.46 30.65 15.70
CA LEU A 524 -30.42 31.87 14.88
C LEU A 524 -29.77 33.00 15.70
N PRO A 525 -28.43 33.15 15.72
CA PRO A 525 -27.73 34.02 16.67
C PRO A 525 -28.06 35.52 16.58
N ASN A 526 -28.67 35.96 15.48
CA ASN A 526 -29.05 37.35 15.24
C ASN A 526 -30.54 37.64 15.51
N GLU A 527 -31.31 36.66 15.96
CA GLU A 527 -32.71 36.82 16.37
C GLU A 527 -32.83 37.13 17.87
N LYS A 528 -33.91 37.83 18.26
CA LYS A 528 -34.10 38.36 19.62
C LYS A 528 -34.07 37.30 20.73
N ASP A 529 -34.54 36.10 20.44
CA ASP A 529 -34.57 34.93 21.33
C ASP A 529 -33.69 33.78 20.80
N TYR A 530 -32.69 34.14 19.99
CA TYR A 530 -31.83 33.21 19.25
C TYR A 530 -32.57 32.20 18.36
N GLY A 531 -33.85 32.45 18.03
CA GLY A 531 -34.66 31.61 17.16
C GLY A 531 -35.55 30.59 17.87
N GLU A 532 -35.70 30.63 19.19
CA GLU A 532 -36.54 29.67 19.94
C GLU A 532 -38.03 29.76 19.54
N SER A 533 -38.58 30.97 19.33
CA SER A 533 -39.94 31.17 18.81
C SER A 533 -40.07 30.70 17.36
N TYR A 534 -39.04 30.90 16.53
CA TYR A 534 -39.03 30.41 15.15
C TYR A 534 -39.04 28.88 15.12
N ALA A 535 -38.18 28.24 15.92
CA ALA A 535 -38.14 26.79 16.07
C ALA A 535 -39.50 26.23 16.47
N SER A 536 -40.10 26.80 17.52
CA SER A 536 -41.43 26.44 18.01
C SER A 536 -42.52 26.60 16.95
N GLN A 537 -42.56 27.73 16.23
CA GLN A 537 -43.54 28.00 15.18
C GLN A 537 -43.40 27.03 13.99
N LYS A 538 -42.17 26.68 13.62
CA LYS A 538 -41.86 25.78 12.50
C LYS A 538 -41.81 24.30 12.87
N LYS A 539 -41.99 23.97 14.16
CA LYS A 539 -41.86 22.61 14.72
C LYS A 539 -40.45 22.01 14.54
N PHE A 540 -39.43 22.85 14.57
CA PHE A 540 -38.04 22.44 14.73
C PHE A 540 -37.68 22.34 16.21
N GLY A 541 -36.66 21.53 16.53
CA GLY A 541 -35.98 21.63 17.82
C GLY A 541 -35.21 22.95 17.95
N PHE A 542 -34.77 23.26 19.16
CA PHE A 542 -33.88 24.39 19.43
C PHE A 542 -32.50 23.85 19.84
N VAL A 543 -31.44 24.24 19.13
CA VAL A 543 -30.08 23.77 19.47
C VAL A 543 -29.63 24.51 20.72
N LYS A 544 -29.38 23.78 21.82
CA LYS A 544 -28.83 24.34 23.06
C LYS A 544 -27.34 24.07 23.18
N THR A 545 -26.93 22.86 22.84
CA THR A 545 -25.56 22.38 22.91
C THR A 545 -25.21 21.58 21.65
N ILE A 546 -23.92 21.57 21.33
CA ILE A 546 -23.32 20.60 20.42
C ILE A 546 -22.36 19.75 21.24
N SER A 547 -22.46 18.43 21.10
CA SER A 547 -21.60 17.46 21.75
C SER A 547 -20.58 16.87 20.75
N PRO A 548 -19.48 16.27 21.24
CA PRO A 548 -18.54 15.57 20.38
C PRO A 548 -19.27 14.53 19.53
N GLY A 549 -18.89 14.45 18.25
CA GLY A 549 -19.47 13.52 17.28
C GLY A 549 -20.83 13.88 16.73
N GLU A 550 -21.45 14.94 17.21
CA GLU A 550 -22.63 15.52 16.57
C GLU A 550 -22.17 16.37 15.39
N GLY A 551 -22.75 16.12 14.20
CA GLY A 551 -22.57 17.01 13.07
C GLY A 551 -23.53 18.19 13.17
N PHE A 552 -23.14 19.34 12.61
CA PHE A 552 -24.01 20.50 12.50
C PHE A 552 -23.70 21.29 11.23
N TRP A 553 -24.71 21.97 10.71
CA TRP A 553 -24.58 22.91 9.61
C TRP A 553 -24.42 24.33 10.13
N VAL A 554 -23.55 25.10 9.49
CA VAL A 554 -23.45 26.55 9.69
C VAL A 554 -23.63 27.24 8.35
N LYS A 555 -24.61 28.14 8.27
CA LYS A 555 -24.70 29.12 7.19
C LYS A 555 -24.04 30.42 7.62
N ALA A 556 -22.94 30.79 7.00
CA ALA A 556 -22.15 31.98 7.34
C ALA A 556 -22.23 33.05 6.24
N LYS A 557 -22.34 34.32 6.65
CA LYS A 557 -22.27 35.51 5.79
C LYS A 557 -20.83 35.75 5.32
N GLU A 558 -19.89 35.57 6.24
CA GLU A 558 -18.46 35.84 6.08
C GLU A 558 -17.65 34.64 6.58
N ALA A 559 -16.40 34.52 6.12
CA ALA A 559 -15.50 33.48 6.63
C ALA A 559 -14.98 33.80 8.04
N PHE A 560 -14.78 32.78 8.86
CA PHE A 560 -14.21 32.90 10.20
C PHE A 560 -13.65 31.57 10.73
N GLU A 561 -12.98 31.62 11.88
CA GLU A 561 -12.46 30.44 12.57
C GLU A 561 -13.32 30.07 13.78
N LEU A 562 -13.64 28.77 13.91
CA LEU A 562 -14.13 28.18 15.15
C LEU A 562 -12.98 27.49 15.91
N ASN A 563 -13.06 27.51 17.24
CA ASN A 563 -12.10 26.90 18.16
C ASN A 563 -12.54 25.49 18.62
#